data_AF-A0A158KJ36-F1
#
_entry.id   AF-A0A158KJ36-F1
#
_cell.length_a   1.000
_cell.length_b   1.000
_cell.length_c   1.000
_cell.angle_alpha   90.00
_cell.angle_beta   90.00
_cell.angle_gamma   90.00
#
_symmetry.space_group_name_H-M   'P 1'
#
loop_
_entity.id
_entity.type
_entity.pdbx_description
1 polymer ?
#
loop_
_entity_poly.entity_id
_entity_poly.type
_entity_poly.pdbx_seq_one_letter_code
_entity_poly.pdbx_strand_id
1 'polypeptide(L)'
;MYPTDPTQHVSHETIYTAIYAQPRGELRRQLIACLRHGHNTRMSRTRGTDRRGQIPDMVSIHVRPPEIEDRLLPGHWEGDFVKGAGNQSSVGVLVERTSRLVLLAKMDDATAASALAGFSAKLNSIPEPLRQSFTYDQGKELTRHQELAAATGVRVYFCDPHSPWQRGTCEKHQRLAAIILAQRNRPLGLTHRTNSMLSPTA
;
A
#
# COMPACT_ATOMS: atom_id res chain seq x y z
N MET A 1 -10.40 -5.34 -36.74
CA MET A 1 -10.63 -5.23 -35.27
C MET A 1 -12.12 -4.99 -35.09
N TYR A 2 -12.80 -5.71 -34.19
CA TYR A 2 -14.28 -5.70 -34.08
C TYR A 2 -14.73 -4.95 -32.82
N PRO A 3 -14.76 -3.60 -32.83
CA PRO A 3 -15.03 -2.80 -31.63
C PRO A 3 -16.46 -2.92 -31.09
N THR A 4 -17.41 -3.39 -31.90
CA THR A 4 -18.85 -3.48 -31.57
C THR A 4 -19.35 -4.89 -31.29
N ASP A 5 -18.50 -5.91 -31.43
CA ASP A 5 -18.88 -7.31 -31.17
C ASP A 5 -18.22 -7.80 -29.87
N PRO A 6 -18.98 -7.85 -28.75
CA PRO A 6 -18.45 -8.25 -27.45
C PRO A 6 -17.93 -9.69 -27.42
N THR A 7 -18.40 -10.55 -28.34
CA THR A 7 -17.98 -11.96 -28.41
C THR A 7 -16.56 -12.13 -28.95
N GLN A 8 -16.02 -11.08 -29.56
CA GLN A 8 -14.66 -11.03 -30.10
C GLN A 8 -13.72 -10.16 -29.25
N HIS A 9 -14.15 -9.77 -28.04
CA HIS A 9 -13.34 -9.01 -27.10
C HIS A 9 -12.66 -9.94 -26.11
N VAL A 10 -11.33 -9.86 -26.04
CA VAL A 10 -10.55 -10.61 -25.05
C VAL A 10 -10.07 -9.65 -23.98
N SER A 11 -10.57 -9.82 -22.76
CA SER A 11 -10.07 -9.10 -21.58
C SER A 11 -8.91 -9.85 -20.94
N HIS A 12 -8.10 -9.14 -20.15
CA HIS A 12 -7.06 -9.75 -19.31
C HIS A 12 -7.62 -10.86 -18.40
N GLU A 13 -8.85 -10.72 -17.91
CA GLU A 13 -9.53 -11.71 -17.08
C GLU A 13 -9.88 -13.01 -17.85
N THR A 14 -10.20 -12.89 -19.14
CA THR A 14 -10.45 -14.04 -20.01
C THR A 14 -9.17 -14.86 -20.21
N ILE A 15 -8.05 -14.17 -20.44
CA ILE A 15 -6.72 -14.79 -20.55
C ILE A 15 -6.33 -15.51 -19.26
N TYR A 16 -6.48 -14.86 -18.10
CA TYR A 16 -6.18 -15.49 -16.81
C TYR A 16 -7.08 -16.71 -16.55
N THR A 17 -8.38 -16.60 -16.83
CA THR A 17 -9.32 -17.71 -16.62
C THR A 17 -8.94 -18.93 -17.47
N ALA A 18 -8.57 -18.72 -18.74
CA ALA A 18 -8.13 -19.79 -19.64
C ALA A 18 -6.86 -20.49 -19.13
N ILE A 19 -5.84 -19.73 -18.71
CA ILE A 19 -4.57 -20.29 -18.20
C ILE A 19 -4.81 -21.15 -16.94
N TYR A 20 -5.68 -20.71 -16.03
CA TYR A 20 -5.95 -21.41 -14.78
C TYR A 20 -6.92 -22.60 -14.92
N ALA A 21 -7.78 -22.60 -15.95
CA ALA A 21 -8.66 -23.71 -16.29
C ALA A 21 -7.93 -24.90 -16.93
N GLN A 22 -6.71 -24.68 -17.45
CA GLN A 22 -5.91 -25.73 -18.09
C GLN A 22 -5.55 -26.87 -17.11
N PRO A 23 -5.57 -28.14 -17.57
CA PRO A 23 -5.10 -29.28 -16.78
C PRO A 23 -3.67 -29.05 -16.25
N ARG A 24 -3.35 -29.67 -15.10
CA ARG A 24 -2.00 -29.61 -14.53
C ARG A 24 -1.02 -30.27 -15.50
N GLY A 25 0.01 -29.53 -15.91
CA GLY A 25 1.01 -30.00 -16.87
C GLY A 25 2.03 -28.92 -17.22
N GLU A 26 3.00 -29.32 -18.03
CA GLU A 26 4.16 -28.48 -18.40
C GLU A 26 3.75 -27.19 -19.12
N LEU A 27 2.75 -27.28 -20.01
CA LEU A 27 2.20 -26.12 -20.71
C LEU A 27 1.62 -25.08 -19.73
N ARG A 28 0.85 -25.52 -18.73
CA ARG A 28 0.31 -24.61 -17.71
C ARG A 28 1.43 -23.95 -16.91
N ARG A 29 2.49 -24.70 -16.57
CA ARG A 29 3.66 -24.18 -15.84
C ARG A 29 4.38 -23.08 -16.63
N GLN A 30 4.59 -23.30 -17.93
CA GLN A 30 5.21 -22.33 -18.83
C GLN A 30 4.35 -21.07 -18.98
N LEU A 31 3.04 -21.23 -19.17
CA LEU A 31 2.11 -20.10 -19.27
C LEU A 31 2.03 -19.28 -17.98
N ILE A 32 2.03 -19.94 -16.81
CA ILE A 32 2.06 -19.26 -15.51
C ILE A 32 3.38 -18.49 -15.34
N ALA A 33 4.51 -19.02 -15.78
CA ALA A 33 5.81 -18.35 -15.71
C ALA A 33 5.85 -17.05 -16.55
N CYS A 34 5.04 -16.96 -17.61
CA CYS A 34 4.87 -15.73 -18.39
C CYS A 34 3.99 -14.68 -17.69
N LEU A 35 3.26 -15.03 -16.63
CA LEU A 35 2.45 -14.08 -15.88
C LEU A 35 3.33 -13.29 -14.92
N ARG A 36 3.10 -11.97 -14.86
CA ARG A 36 3.83 -11.04 -13.96
C ARG A 36 4.01 -11.53 -12.52
N HIS A 37 3.03 -12.25 -11.97
CA HIS A 37 3.04 -12.71 -10.57
C HIS A 37 3.26 -14.23 -10.42
N GLY A 38 3.21 -15.01 -11.51
CA GLY A 38 3.54 -16.44 -11.49
C GLY A 38 2.77 -17.32 -10.50
N HIS A 39 1.58 -16.93 -10.03
CA HIS A 39 0.85 -17.72 -9.03
C HIS A 39 0.35 -19.05 -9.62
N ASN A 40 0.62 -20.16 -8.92
CA ASN A 40 0.18 -21.51 -9.32
C ASN A 40 -1.35 -21.70 -9.25
N THR A 41 -2.02 -20.91 -8.42
CA THR A 41 -3.47 -20.91 -8.23
C THR A 41 -4.03 -19.52 -8.48
N ARG A 42 -5.19 -19.46 -9.13
CA ARG A 42 -5.94 -18.21 -9.22
C ARG A 42 -6.42 -17.85 -7.83
N MET A 43 -6.08 -16.65 -7.34
CA MET A 43 -6.70 -16.14 -6.13
C MET A 43 -8.17 -15.84 -6.42
N SER A 44 -9.06 -16.48 -5.67
CA SER A 44 -10.49 -16.15 -5.68
C SER A 44 -10.65 -14.68 -5.32
N ARG A 45 -11.31 -13.90 -6.18
CA ARG A 45 -11.88 -12.60 -5.78
C ARG A 45 -13.20 -12.87 -5.05
N THR A 46 -13.18 -13.65 -3.98
CA THR A 46 -14.34 -13.73 -3.10
C THR A 46 -14.46 -12.36 -2.44
N ARG A 47 -15.30 -11.51 -3.03
CA ARG A 47 -15.90 -10.36 -2.35
C ARG A 47 -16.73 -10.96 -1.22
N GLY A 48 -16.10 -11.16 -0.06
CA GLY A 48 -16.90 -11.18 1.16
C GLY A 48 -17.73 -9.91 1.18
N THR A 49 -18.99 -10.01 1.61
CA THR A 49 -19.75 -8.83 2.05
C THR A 49 -18.83 -7.97 2.89
N ASP A 50 -18.71 -6.69 2.56
CA ASP A 50 -17.76 -5.81 3.23
C ASP A 50 -18.08 -5.75 4.72
N ARG A 51 -17.36 -6.54 5.53
CA ARG A 51 -17.45 -6.56 6.99
C ARG A 51 -16.63 -5.42 7.61
N ARG A 52 -16.15 -4.48 6.80
CA ARG A 52 -15.51 -3.27 7.30
C ARG A 52 -16.63 -2.40 7.87
N GLY A 53 -16.72 -2.33 9.21
CA GLY A 53 -17.50 -1.28 9.86
C GLY A 53 -17.13 0.07 9.24
N GLN A 54 -18.14 0.92 9.03
CA GLN A 54 -17.94 2.24 8.45
C GLN A 54 -17.11 3.10 9.39
N ILE A 55 -16.19 3.89 8.84
CA ILE A 55 -15.50 4.93 9.59
C ILE A 55 -16.55 6.01 9.90
N PRO A 56 -16.80 6.33 11.19
CA PRO A 56 -17.75 7.38 11.54
C PRO A 56 -17.25 8.74 11.06
N ASP A 57 -18.15 9.69 10.78
CA ASP A 57 -17.83 11.09 10.49
C ASP A 57 -16.74 11.31 9.43
N MET A 58 -16.83 10.51 8.37
CA MET A 58 -15.86 10.49 7.29
C MET A 58 -16.11 11.67 6.34
N VAL A 59 -15.07 12.47 6.08
CA VAL A 59 -15.15 13.56 5.10
C VAL A 59 -14.76 13.03 3.72
N SER A 60 -15.70 13.05 2.78
CA SER A 60 -15.47 12.54 1.42
C SER A 60 -14.41 13.35 0.67
N ILE A 61 -13.66 12.68 -0.20
CA ILE A 61 -12.74 13.32 -1.13
C ILE A 61 -13.41 14.33 -2.07
N HIS A 62 -14.71 14.22 -2.33
CA HIS A 62 -15.43 15.12 -3.25
C HIS A 62 -15.65 16.53 -2.70
N VAL A 63 -15.59 16.72 -1.38
CA VAL A 63 -15.72 18.06 -0.77
C VAL A 63 -14.38 18.79 -0.65
N ARG A 64 -13.33 18.21 -1.21
CA ARG A 64 -11.98 18.76 -1.18
C ARG A 64 -11.90 20.04 -2.03
N PRO A 65 -11.21 21.08 -1.53
CA PRO A 65 -10.88 22.24 -2.35
C PRO A 65 -10.16 21.85 -3.65
N PRO A 66 -10.52 22.44 -4.80
CA PRO A 66 -9.96 22.07 -6.11
C PRO A 66 -8.44 22.25 -6.19
N GLU A 67 -7.89 23.23 -5.47
CA GLU A 67 -6.44 23.50 -5.35
C GLU A 67 -5.60 22.26 -4.98
N ILE A 68 -6.21 21.31 -4.26
CA ILE A 68 -5.54 20.08 -3.80
C ILE A 68 -5.35 19.10 -4.95
N GLU A 69 -6.23 19.11 -5.96
CA GLU A 69 -6.16 18.22 -7.11
C GLU A 69 -5.15 18.67 -8.15
N ASP A 70 -4.95 19.98 -8.28
CA ASP A 70 -4.04 20.57 -9.27
C ASP A 70 -2.55 20.35 -8.92
N ARG A 71 -2.24 19.94 -7.68
CA ARG A 71 -0.86 19.66 -7.19
C ARG A 71 0.11 20.82 -7.43
N LEU A 72 -0.40 22.04 -7.30
CA LEU A 72 0.38 23.26 -7.52
C LEU A 72 1.15 23.69 -6.27
N LEU A 73 0.63 23.36 -5.10
CA LEU A 73 1.20 23.75 -3.82
C LEU A 73 1.61 22.51 -3.00
N PRO A 74 2.74 22.57 -2.29
CA PRO A 74 3.11 21.50 -1.38
C PRO A 74 2.25 21.51 -0.12
N GLY A 75 2.16 20.35 0.52
CA GLY A 75 1.52 20.18 1.83
C GLY A 75 0.22 19.40 1.81
N HIS A 76 -0.08 18.79 0.66
CA HIS A 76 -1.15 17.83 0.50
C HIS A 76 -0.55 16.42 0.48
N TRP A 77 -0.97 15.59 1.41
CA TRP A 77 -0.38 14.27 1.63
C TRP A 77 -1.37 13.16 1.27
N GLU A 78 -0.87 12.06 0.74
CA GLU A 78 -1.58 10.79 0.57
C GLU A 78 -0.95 9.75 1.50
N GLY A 79 -1.73 9.06 2.32
CA GLY A 79 -1.23 8.07 3.27
C GLY A 79 -1.59 6.64 2.91
N ASP A 80 -0.70 5.67 3.00
CA ASP A 80 -1.00 4.24 2.85
C ASP A 80 -0.60 3.45 4.09
N PHE A 81 -1.03 2.20 4.15
CA PHE A 81 -0.69 1.25 5.18
C PHE A 81 -0.01 0.03 4.58
N VAL A 82 1.16 -0.33 5.08
CA VAL A 82 1.84 -1.59 4.75
C VAL A 82 1.90 -2.45 6.00
N LYS A 83 1.26 -3.61 5.96
CA LYS A 83 1.32 -4.61 7.04
C LYS A 83 2.52 -5.52 6.83
N GLY A 84 3.32 -5.69 7.89
CA GLY A 84 4.39 -6.68 7.94
C GLY A 84 3.85 -8.11 8.04
N ALA A 85 4.75 -9.08 7.95
CA ALA A 85 4.39 -10.49 8.07
C ALA A 85 3.67 -10.77 9.41
N GLY A 86 2.58 -11.54 9.35
CA GLY A 86 1.79 -11.91 10.53
C GLY A 86 1.14 -10.74 11.28
N ASN A 87 1.03 -9.54 10.68
CA ASN A 87 0.56 -8.31 11.34
C ASN A 87 1.39 -7.89 12.58
N GLN A 88 2.62 -8.41 12.73
CA GLN A 88 3.48 -8.14 13.88
C GLN A 88 4.22 -6.80 13.82
N SER A 89 4.13 -6.11 12.69
CA SER A 89 4.63 -4.76 12.51
C SER A 89 3.85 -4.10 11.38
N SER A 90 3.83 -2.78 11.37
CA SER A 90 3.28 -2.05 10.25
C SER A 90 4.06 -0.78 9.96
N VAL A 91 3.90 -0.28 8.74
CA VAL A 91 4.50 0.97 8.29
C VAL A 91 3.43 1.80 7.60
N GLY A 92 3.17 2.99 8.14
CA GLY A 92 2.44 4.03 7.45
C GLY A 92 3.35 4.70 6.42
N VAL A 93 2.87 4.88 5.20
CA VAL A 93 3.60 5.58 4.13
C VAL A 93 2.88 6.90 3.89
N LEU A 94 3.55 8.04 3.99
CA LEU A 94 2.97 9.34 3.63
C LEU A 94 3.72 9.88 2.42
N VAL A 95 2.99 10.31 1.41
CA VAL A 95 3.54 10.84 0.17
C VAL A 95 2.98 12.23 -0.09
N GLU A 96 3.85 13.22 -0.22
CA GLU A 96 3.46 14.58 -0.57
C GLU A 96 3.12 14.66 -2.07
N ARG A 97 1.97 15.24 -2.42
CA ARG A 97 1.41 15.16 -3.78
C ARG A 97 2.20 15.98 -4.81
N THR A 98 2.94 17.01 -4.40
CA THR A 98 3.65 17.90 -5.33
C THR A 98 5.10 17.47 -5.53
N SER A 99 5.89 17.48 -4.46
CA SER A 99 7.31 17.10 -4.41
C SER A 99 7.57 15.60 -4.45
N ARG A 100 6.56 14.76 -4.18
CA ARG A 100 6.68 13.29 -4.05
C ARG A 100 7.56 12.84 -2.88
N LEU A 101 7.81 13.72 -1.91
CA LEU A 101 8.51 13.36 -0.69
C LEU A 101 7.78 12.21 0.03
N VAL A 102 8.53 11.16 0.39
CA VAL A 102 7.99 9.99 1.09
C VAL A 102 8.48 9.98 2.54
N LEU A 103 7.55 9.91 3.48
CA LEU A 103 7.83 9.69 4.90
C LEU A 103 7.31 8.32 5.32
N LEU A 104 8.10 7.62 6.13
CA LEU A 104 7.73 6.32 6.69
C LEU A 104 7.49 6.44 8.19
N ALA A 105 6.29 6.06 8.63
CA ALA A 105 5.90 5.96 10.03
C ALA A 105 5.96 4.49 10.46
N LYS A 106 7.00 4.10 11.22
CA LYS A 106 7.07 2.77 11.82
C LYS A 106 6.05 2.66 12.94
N MET A 107 5.33 1.56 12.99
CA MET A 107 4.29 1.27 13.98
C MET A 107 4.44 -0.17 14.46
N ASP A 108 4.11 -0.40 15.73
CA ASP A 108 4.31 -1.70 16.37
C ASP A 108 3.26 -2.73 15.93
N ASP A 109 2.05 -2.29 15.59
CA ASP A 109 0.97 -3.14 15.10
C ASP A 109 0.09 -2.43 14.06
N ALA A 110 -0.97 -3.10 13.60
CA ALA A 110 -1.92 -2.58 12.62
C ALA A 110 -3.18 -1.95 13.26
N THR A 111 -3.11 -1.47 14.51
CA THR A 111 -4.25 -0.88 15.22
C THR A 111 -4.44 0.61 14.90
N ALA A 112 -5.65 1.12 15.09
CA ALA A 112 -5.93 2.54 14.93
C ALA A 112 -5.18 3.43 15.94
N ALA A 113 -4.83 2.89 17.12
CA ALA A 113 -4.04 3.61 18.11
C ALA A 113 -2.58 3.79 17.65
N SER A 114 -1.95 2.71 17.17
CA SER A 114 -0.60 2.78 16.60
C SER A 114 -0.54 3.65 15.35
N ALA A 115 -1.57 3.58 14.50
CA ALA A 115 -1.70 4.46 13.34
C ALA A 115 -1.80 5.93 13.73
N LEU A 116 -2.67 6.27 14.69
CA LEU A 116 -2.80 7.64 15.22
C LEU A 116 -1.46 8.15 15.75
N ALA A 117 -0.76 7.37 16.59
CA ALA A 117 0.51 7.78 17.17
C ALA A 117 1.59 7.97 16.08
N GLY A 118 1.73 6.99 15.19
CA GLY A 118 2.75 7.00 14.13
C GLY A 118 2.53 8.11 13.10
N PHE A 119 1.29 8.30 12.63
CA PHE A 119 0.95 9.37 11.70
C PHE A 119 1.06 10.74 12.37
N SER A 120 0.59 10.91 13.60
CA SER A 120 0.73 12.19 14.32
C SER A 120 2.18 12.58 14.50
N ALA A 121 3.04 11.65 14.93
CA ALA A 121 4.47 11.92 15.09
C ALA A 121 5.12 12.38 13.78
N LYS A 122 4.81 11.73 12.65
CA LYS A 122 5.37 12.13 11.34
C LYS A 122 4.79 13.42 10.80
N LEU A 123 3.47 13.63 10.90
CA LEU A 123 2.83 14.87 10.50
C LEU A 123 3.32 16.05 11.36
N ASN A 124 3.51 15.88 12.66
CA ASN A 124 4.06 16.91 13.54
C ASN A 124 5.54 17.21 13.31
N SER A 125 6.28 16.35 12.60
CA SER A 125 7.65 16.67 12.17
C SER A 125 7.70 17.57 10.93
N ILE A 126 6.57 17.77 10.26
CA ILE A 126 6.44 18.65 9.09
C ILE A 126 6.02 20.04 9.58
N PRO A 127 6.63 21.13 9.06
CA PRO A 127 6.17 22.49 9.36
C PRO A 127 4.69 22.68 9.02
N GLU A 128 3.96 23.39 9.88
CA GLU A 128 2.51 23.60 9.76
C GLU A 128 2.05 24.08 8.36
N PRO A 129 2.74 25.03 7.67
CA PRO A 129 2.32 25.46 6.34
C PRO A 129 2.31 24.34 5.29
N LEU A 130 3.14 23.30 5.50
CA LEU A 130 3.27 22.13 4.62
C LEU A 130 2.41 20.95 5.08
N ARG A 131 1.43 21.18 5.97
CA ARG A 131 0.58 20.15 6.56
C ARG A 131 -0.89 20.53 6.41
N GLN A 132 -1.34 20.68 5.17
CA GLN A 132 -2.65 21.23 4.82
C GLN A 132 -3.75 20.16 4.78
N SER A 133 -3.50 19.04 4.11
CA SER A 133 -4.49 17.97 3.97
C SER A 133 -3.85 16.59 3.94
N PHE A 134 -4.60 15.58 4.39
CA PHE A 134 -4.22 14.19 4.38
C PHE A 134 -5.31 13.35 3.74
N THR A 135 -4.96 12.59 2.71
CA THR A 135 -5.88 11.74 1.94
C THR A 135 -5.64 10.28 2.26
N TYR A 136 -6.68 9.54 2.59
CA TYR A 136 -6.57 8.13 2.93
C TYR A 136 -7.67 7.29 2.28
N ASP A 137 -7.47 5.98 2.23
CA ASP A 137 -8.55 5.04 1.91
C ASP A 137 -9.44 4.83 3.15
N GLN A 138 -10.43 3.94 3.03
CA GLN A 138 -11.33 3.62 4.16
C GLN A 138 -10.78 2.51 5.05
N GLY A 139 -9.46 2.50 5.27
CA GLY A 139 -8.78 1.59 6.18
C GLY A 139 -9.17 1.80 7.64
N LYS A 140 -9.38 0.71 8.39
CA LYS A 140 -9.79 0.76 9.82
C LYS A 140 -8.72 1.39 10.71
N GLU A 141 -7.47 1.36 10.29
CA GLU A 141 -6.35 2.06 10.91
C GLU A 141 -6.61 3.56 11.06
N LEU A 142 -7.44 4.16 10.19
CA LEU A 142 -7.78 5.57 10.25
C LEU A 142 -9.14 5.87 10.89
N THR A 143 -9.71 4.93 11.65
CA THR A 143 -10.99 5.16 12.37
C THR A 143 -10.91 6.31 13.38
N ARG A 144 -9.71 6.65 13.87
CA ARG A 144 -9.44 7.77 14.80
C ARG A 144 -8.97 9.04 14.08
N HIS A 145 -9.43 9.29 12.84
CA HIS A 145 -9.00 10.44 12.02
C HIS A 145 -9.34 11.80 12.62
N GLN A 146 -10.43 11.92 13.39
CA GLN A 146 -10.76 13.17 14.08
C GLN A 146 -9.70 13.54 15.12
N GLU A 147 -9.22 12.57 15.88
CA GLU A 147 -8.12 12.78 16.84
C GLU A 147 -6.81 13.11 16.11
N LEU A 148 -6.55 12.46 14.97
CA LEU A 148 -5.40 12.79 14.12
C LEU A 148 -5.47 14.24 13.63
N ALA A 149 -6.64 14.66 13.15
CA ALA A 149 -6.88 16.03 12.69
C ALA A 149 -6.71 17.03 13.85
N ALA A 150 -7.24 16.73 15.03
CA ALA A 150 -7.08 17.59 16.22
C ALA A 150 -5.61 17.69 16.67
N ALA A 151 -4.87 16.58 16.66
CA ALA A 151 -3.47 16.53 17.11
C ALA A 151 -2.48 17.18 16.13
N THR A 152 -2.86 17.32 14.85
CA THR A 152 -1.97 17.76 13.78
C THR A 152 -2.49 18.96 12.99
N GLY A 153 -3.73 19.41 13.19
CA GLY A 153 -4.33 20.47 12.38
C GLY A 153 -4.57 20.12 10.90
N VAL A 154 -4.28 18.89 10.47
CA VAL A 154 -4.44 18.48 9.07
C VAL A 154 -5.92 18.20 8.74
N ARG A 155 -6.38 18.61 7.55
CA ARG A 155 -7.70 18.23 7.05
C ARG A 155 -7.67 16.82 6.47
N VAL A 156 -8.40 15.88 7.07
CA VAL A 156 -8.44 14.48 6.61
C VAL A 156 -9.60 14.26 5.63
N TYR A 157 -9.32 13.62 4.50
CA TYR A 157 -10.29 13.27 3.47
C TYR A 157 -10.17 11.79 3.08
N PHE A 158 -11.28 11.17 2.74
CA PHE A 158 -11.36 9.76 2.43
C PHE A 158 -11.81 9.49 1.00
N CYS A 159 -11.11 8.58 0.34
CA CYS A 159 -11.48 8.08 -0.97
C CYS A 159 -12.78 7.29 -0.93
N ASP A 160 -13.43 7.19 -2.09
CA ASP A 160 -14.58 6.31 -2.26
C ASP A 160 -14.17 4.84 -2.13
N PRO A 161 -15.08 3.97 -1.67
CA PRO A 161 -14.81 2.55 -1.63
C PRO A 161 -14.50 2.05 -3.04
N HIS A 162 -13.48 1.19 -3.18
CA HIS A 162 -13.12 0.57 -4.46
C HIS A 162 -12.61 1.54 -5.53
N SER A 163 -12.13 2.73 -5.14
CA SER A 163 -11.61 3.74 -6.06
C SER A 163 -10.11 4.03 -5.87
N PRO A 164 -9.22 3.02 -6.10
CA PRO A 164 -7.78 3.20 -5.89
C PRO A 164 -7.15 4.29 -6.75
N TRP A 165 -7.74 4.62 -7.91
CA TRP A 165 -7.27 5.68 -8.80
C TRP A 165 -7.31 7.09 -8.18
N GLN A 166 -8.16 7.30 -7.16
CA GLN A 166 -8.23 8.57 -6.42
C GLN A 166 -6.94 8.86 -5.61
N ARG A 167 -6.03 7.87 -5.50
CA ARG A 167 -4.69 7.96 -4.88
C ARG A 167 -3.59 7.51 -5.84
N GLY A 168 -3.69 7.91 -7.11
CA GLY A 168 -2.76 7.44 -8.15
C GLY A 168 -1.27 7.67 -7.85
N THR A 169 -0.93 8.57 -6.91
CA THR A 169 0.45 8.76 -6.44
C THR A 169 0.87 7.69 -5.45
N CYS A 170 0.04 7.43 -4.44
CA CYS A 170 0.38 6.56 -3.33
C CYS A 170 0.65 5.13 -3.79
N GLU A 171 -0.10 4.57 -4.76
CA GLU A 171 0.06 3.17 -5.17
C GLU A 171 1.46 2.85 -5.74
N LYS A 172 2.04 3.77 -6.54
CA LYS A 172 3.39 3.60 -7.10
C LYS A 172 4.47 3.71 -6.02
N HIS A 173 4.30 4.64 -5.08
CA HIS A 173 5.27 4.90 -4.02
C HIS A 173 5.18 3.88 -2.88
N GLN A 174 3.98 3.37 -2.58
CA GLN A 174 3.76 2.25 -1.66
C GLN A 174 4.48 1.01 -2.16
N ARG A 175 4.37 0.67 -3.45
CA ARG A 175 5.12 -0.46 -4.03
C ARG A 175 6.62 -0.26 -3.89
N LEU A 176 7.13 0.95 -4.14
CA LEU A 176 8.56 1.26 -3.96
C LEU A 176 8.98 1.15 -2.48
N ALA A 177 8.20 1.71 -1.56
CA ALA A 177 8.45 1.62 -0.12
C ALA A 177 8.43 0.16 0.36
N ALA A 178 7.47 -0.65 -0.09
CA ALA A 178 7.40 -2.07 0.22
C ALA A 178 8.63 -2.84 -0.30
N ILE A 179 9.12 -2.52 -1.51
CA ILE A 179 10.35 -3.11 -2.05
C ILE A 179 11.57 -2.71 -1.19
N ILE A 180 11.71 -1.43 -0.86
CA ILE A 180 12.83 -0.93 -0.03
C ILE A 180 12.80 -1.57 1.36
N LEU A 181 11.63 -1.66 1.99
CA LEU A 181 11.46 -2.30 3.30
C LEU A 181 11.77 -3.80 3.23
N ALA A 182 11.34 -4.49 2.18
CA ALA A 182 11.65 -5.91 1.97
C ALA A 182 13.15 -6.16 1.73
N GLN A 183 13.86 -5.21 1.10
CA GLN A 183 15.31 -5.28 0.91
C GLN A 183 16.09 -5.02 2.20
N ARG A 184 15.62 -4.09 3.05
CA ARG A 184 16.23 -3.78 4.35
C ARG A 184 16.05 -4.90 5.40
N ASN A 185 14.97 -5.69 5.30
CA ASN A 185 14.71 -6.83 6.19
C ASN A 185 15.26 -8.17 5.69
N ARG A 186 16.07 -8.20 4.62
CA ARG A 186 16.83 -9.43 4.32
C ARG A 186 17.91 -9.62 5.39
N PRO A 187 18.01 -10.80 6.04
CA PRO A 187 19.20 -11.11 6.81
C PRO A 187 20.38 -11.02 5.85
N LEU A 188 21.36 -10.17 6.15
CA LEU A 188 22.64 -10.20 5.47
C LEU A 188 23.21 -11.59 5.71
N GLY A 189 23.18 -12.43 4.67
CA GLY A 189 23.80 -13.75 4.68
C GLY A 189 25.31 -13.61 4.77
N LEU A 190 25.82 -13.28 5.94
CA LEU A 190 27.19 -13.52 6.33
C LEU A 190 27.19 -14.81 7.15
N THR A 191 27.18 -15.94 6.43
CA THR A 191 27.71 -17.17 7.00
C THR A 191 29.18 -16.91 7.32
N HIS A 192 29.48 -16.64 8.60
CA HIS A 192 30.83 -16.81 9.10
C HIS A 192 31.21 -18.28 8.90
N ARG A 193 31.95 -18.57 7.82
CA ARG A 193 32.78 -19.77 7.77
C ARG A 193 33.81 -19.59 8.88
N THR A 194 33.59 -20.23 10.02
CA THR A 194 34.64 -20.48 10.99
C THR A 194 35.67 -21.37 10.31
N ASN A 195 36.76 -20.76 9.83
CA ASN A 195 37.96 -21.47 9.43
C ASN A 195 38.55 -22.11 10.69
N SER A 196 38.35 -23.41 10.87
CA SER A 196 39.11 -24.20 11.83
C SER A 196 40.54 -24.37 11.29
N MET A 197 41.43 -23.43 11.63
CA MET A 197 42.87 -23.63 11.48
C MET A 197 43.42 -24.25 12.77
N LEU A 198 43.69 -25.54 12.65
CA LEU A 198 44.78 -26.33 13.25
C LEU A 198 45.59 -25.65 14.37
N SER A 199 45.50 -26.26 15.55
CA SER A 199 46.46 -26.14 16.65
C SER A 199 47.81 -26.76 16.25
N PRO A 200 48.97 -26.13 16.54
CA PRO A 200 50.23 -26.84 16.58
C PRO A 200 50.50 -27.34 18.00
N THR A 201 50.66 -28.65 18.12
CA THR A 201 51.37 -29.32 19.22
C THR A 201 52.88 -29.19 19.03
N ALA A 202 53.56 -29.10 20.18
CA ALA A 202 55.01 -29.14 20.46
C ALA A 202 55.74 -27.79 20.41
#